data_AF-A0A2G1X1M0-F1
#
_entry.id   AF-A0A2G1X1M0-F1
#
_cell.length_a   1.000
_cell.length_b   1.000
_cell.length_c   1.000
_cell.angle_alpha   90.00
_cell.angle_beta   90.00
_cell.angle_gamma   90.00
#
_symmetry.space_group_name_H-M   'P 1'
#
loop_
_entity.id
_entity.type
_entity.pdbx_description
1 polymer ?
#
loop_
_entity_poly.entity_id
_entity_poly.type
_entity_poly.pdbx_seq_one_letter_code
_entity_poly.pdbx_strand_id
1 'polypeptide(L)'
;MTDSSDSTATPSRRIIRVPIQRELDEYSPTPAHVRGAQYANLLFDESIGKGDAVDAILLDRVQPSFFERIERERDLNPETDSLYGEFKRDPDIICLADRDDLPDEFEPTMEPAPETEVNDGS
;
A
#
# COMPACT_ATOMS: atom_id res chain seq x y z
N MET A 1 28.83 -34.11 1.98
CA MET A 1 29.43 -33.03 2.80
C MET A 1 28.79 -31.73 2.37
N THR A 2 28.57 -30.83 3.31
CA THR A 2 28.22 -29.39 3.15
C THR A 2 29.03 -28.74 2.01
N ASP A 3 28.60 -27.71 1.29
CA ASP A 3 27.53 -26.71 1.51
C ASP A 3 27.14 -26.05 0.14
N SER A 4 26.22 -25.10 -0.07
CA SER A 4 25.42 -24.17 0.78
C SER A 4 24.04 -23.89 0.15
N SER A 5 23.18 -23.12 0.83
CA SER A 5 21.99 -22.45 0.27
C SER A 5 22.34 -21.11 -0.42
N ASP A 6 21.86 -20.87 -1.65
CA ASP A 6 21.53 -19.56 -2.25
C ASP A 6 20.90 -19.82 -3.65
N SER A 7 19.92 -19.10 -4.19
CA SER A 7 19.29 -17.84 -3.76
C SER A 7 17.80 -17.85 -4.14
N THR A 8 16.88 -17.79 -3.18
CA THR A 8 15.43 -17.62 -3.44
C THR A 8 15.06 -16.14 -3.47
N ALA A 9 15.63 -15.41 -4.44
CA ALA A 9 15.27 -14.04 -4.78
C ALA A 9 15.07 -13.99 -6.31
N THR A 10 13.94 -13.54 -6.84
CA THR A 10 13.48 -12.16 -6.66
C THR A 10 12.00 -12.03 -7.04
N PRO A 11 11.13 -11.50 -6.16
CA PRO A 11 9.83 -10.95 -6.54
C PRO A 11 9.78 -9.41 -6.42
N SER A 12 10.89 -8.70 -6.65
CA SER A 12 10.96 -7.22 -6.68
C SER A 12 10.12 -6.55 -7.79
N ARG A 13 9.23 -7.28 -8.46
CA ARG A 13 8.25 -6.76 -9.44
C ARG A 13 6.83 -6.61 -8.85
N ARG A 14 6.70 -6.79 -7.53
CA ARG A 14 5.47 -6.59 -6.73
C ARG A 14 5.41 -5.25 -6.01
N ILE A 15 6.56 -4.62 -5.83
CA ILE A 15 6.74 -3.40 -5.05
C ILE A 15 7.38 -2.38 -5.97
N ILE A 16 6.76 -1.21 -6.12
CA ILE A 16 7.21 -0.17 -7.02
C ILE A 16 7.57 1.07 -6.18
N ARG A 17 8.85 1.46 -6.18
CA ARG A 17 9.25 2.75 -5.59
C ARG A 17 8.78 3.88 -6.50
N VAL A 18 7.89 4.73 -6.01
CA VAL A 18 7.31 5.84 -6.79
C VAL A 18 7.32 7.15 -5.99
N PRO A 19 7.56 8.31 -6.65
CA PRO A 19 7.46 9.61 -6.00
C PRO A 19 6.02 10.15 -6.01
N ILE A 20 5.60 10.75 -4.91
CA ILE A 20 4.38 11.56 -4.83
C ILE A 20 4.69 12.96 -5.40
N GLN A 21 4.14 13.31 -6.56
CA GLN A 21 4.54 14.52 -7.31
C GLN A 21 3.73 15.78 -6.96
N ARG A 22 2.52 15.60 -6.43
CA ARG A 22 1.55 16.65 -6.08
C ARG A 22 0.91 16.32 -4.72
N GLU A 23 0.13 17.23 -4.15
CA GLU A 23 -0.57 16.91 -2.90
C GLU A 23 -1.59 15.78 -3.15
N LEU A 24 -1.82 14.92 -2.14
CA LEU A 24 -2.61 13.69 -2.33
C LEU A 24 -4.06 13.96 -2.79
N ASP A 25 -4.62 15.13 -2.47
CA ASP A 25 -5.96 15.58 -2.85
C ASP A 25 -6.02 16.34 -4.20
N GLU A 26 -4.88 16.69 -4.80
CA GLU A 26 -4.81 17.35 -6.13
C GLU A 26 -5.00 16.36 -7.31
N TYR A 27 -5.06 15.05 -7.05
CA TYR A 27 -5.19 14.03 -8.07
C TYR A 27 -6.66 13.73 -8.42
N SER A 28 -7.00 13.76 -9.71
CA SER A 28 -8.33 13.41 -10.21
C SER A 28 -8.25 12.87 -11.65
N PRO A 29 -8.57 11.58 -11.89
CA PRO A 29 -8.83 10.53 -10.88
C PRO A 29 -7.58 10.23 -10.04
N THR A 30 -7.76 9.70 -8.83
CA THR A 30 -6.67 9.34 -7.91
C THR A 30 -5.90 8.09 -8.40
N PRO A 31 -4.60 8.18 -8.73
CA PRO A 31 -3.77 7.02 -9.06
C PRO A 31 -3.68 6.02 -7.89
N ALA A 32 -3.43 4.74 -8.19
CA ALA A 32 -3.33 3.70 -7.17
C ALA A 32 -2.31 4.02 -6.08
N HIS A 33 -1.10 4.46 -6.43
CA HIS A 33 -0.08 4.82 -5.44
C HIS A 33 -0.46 6.04 -4.57
N VAL A 34 -1.22 7.00 -5.11
CA VAL A 34 -1.72 8.15 -4.33
C VAL A 34 -2.81 7.69 -3.35
N ARG A 35 -3.71 6.81 -3.79
CA ARG A 35 -4.74 6.19 -2.96
C ARG A 35 -4.12 5.32 -1.85
N GLY A 36 -3.10 4.52 -2.18
CA GLY A 36 -2.31 3.74 -1.22
C GLY A 36 -1.58 4.59 -0.19
N ALA A 37 -1.10 5.79 -0.56
CA ALA A 37 -0.53 6.75 0.38
C ALA A 37 -1.59 7.38 1.31
N GLN A 38 -2.76 7.73 0.78
CA GLN A 38 -3.90 8.19 1.59
C GLN A 38 -4.32 7.13 2.64
N TYR A 39 -4.38 5.86 2.24
CA TYR A 39 -4.66 4.75 3.15
C TYR A 39 -3.59 4.60 4.24
N ALA A 40 -2.31 4.72 3.89
CA ALA A 40 -1.24 4.58 4.87
C ALA A 40 -1.23 5.70 5.91
N ASN A 41 -1.47 6.95 5.49
CA ASN A 41 -1.62 8.07 6.40
C ASN A 41 -2.79 7.85 7.39
N LEU A 42 -3.90 7.25 6.93
CA LEU A 42 -5.06 6.93 7.76
C LEU A 42 -4.83 5.75 8.72
N LEU A 43 -4.22 4.67 8.23
CA LEU A 43 -4.09 3.39 8.95
C LEU A 43 -2.87 3.33 9.87
N PHE A 44 -1.78 3.99 9.50
CA PHE A 44 -0.48 3.87 10.17
C PHE A 44 0.00 5.16 10.85
N ASP A 45 -0.75 6.27 10.76
CA ASP A 45 -0.29 7.63 11.15
C ASP A 45 0.88 8.16 10.28
N GLU A 46 1.06 7.59 9.09
CA GLU A 46 2.07 8.08 8.15
C GLU A 46 1.82 9.53 7.73
N SER A 47 2.91 10.21 7.38
CA SER A 47 2.90 11.61 6.96
C SER A 47 3.34 11.77 5.50
N ILE A 48 3.01 10.77 4.66
CA ILE A 48 3.37 10.76 3.23
C ILE A 48 2.69 11.94 2.53
N GLY A 49 3.48 12.75 1.85
CA GLY A 49 3.02 13.90 1.09
C GLY A 49 3.87 14.15 -0.15
N LYS A 50 3.71 15.36 -0.71
CA LYS A 50 4.39 15.77 -1.93
C LYS A 50 5.91 15.81 -1.76
N GLY A 51 6.60 15.12 -2.66
CA GLY A 51 8.06 14.99 -2.69
C GLY A 51 8.59 13.71 -2.07
N ASP A 52 7.76 12.98 -1.31
CA ASP A 52 8.15 11.69 -0.73
C ASP A 52 8.20 10.60 -1.80
N ALA A 53 9.15 9.68 -1.65
CA ALA A 53 9.19 8.45 -2.43
C ALA A 53 8.72 7.30 -1.55
N VAL A 54 7.75 6.53 -2.02
CA VAL A 54 7.11 5.43 -1.26
C VAL A 54 7.25 4.10 -2.00
N ASP A 55 7.26 3.01 -1.24
CA ASP A 55 7.10 1.66 -1.74
C ASP A 55 5.61 1.37 -1.90
N ALA A 56 5.12 1.38 -3.15
CA ALA A 56 3.77 0.97 -3.47
C ALA A 56 3.68 -0.56 -3.56
N ILE A 57 2.91 -1.17 -2.68
CA ILE A 57 2.78 -2.63 -2.50
C ILE A 57 1.36 -3.03 -2.92
N LEU A 58 1.26 -3.85 -3.97
CA LEU A 58 -0.01 -4.44 -4.39
C LEU A 58 -0.42 -5.55 -3.41
N LEU A 59 -1.68 -5.54 -3.01
CA LEU A 59 -2.27 -6.49 -2.06
C LEU A 59 -3.17 -7.48 -2.79
N ASP A 60 -3.13 -8.75 -2.38
CA ASP A 60 -4.18 -9.73 -2.68
C ASP A 60 -5.22 -9.76 -1.55
N ARG A 61 -4.77 -9.52 -0.32
CA ARG A 61 -5.64 -9.58 0.86
C ARG A 61 -5.12 -8.76 2.04
N VAL A 62 -6.05 -8.41 2.92
CA VAL A 62 -5.79 -8.00 4.30
C VAL A 62 -6.64 -8.86 5.23
N GLN A 63 -6.07 -9.36 6.32
CA GLN A 63 -6.74 -10.26 7.25
C GLN A 63 -7.81 -9.52 8.08
N PRO A 64 -8.96 -10.16 8.39
CA PRO A 64 -10.01 -9.55 9.21
C PRO A 64 -9.54 -9.03 10.57
N SER A 65 -8.54 -9.69 11.16
CA SER A 65 -7.88 -9.31 12.43
C SER A 65 -7.31 -7.90 12.40
N PHE A 66 -6.77 -7.44 11.27
CA PHE A 66 -6.26 -6.07 11.12
C PHE A 66 -7.39 -5.05 11.22
N PHE A 67 -8.47 -5.26 10.47
CA PHE A 67 -9.63 -4.36 10.48
C PHE A 67 -10.26 -4.29 11.87
N GLU A 68 -10.50 -5.44 12.52
CA GLU A 68 -11.02 -5.49 13.89
C GLU A 68 -10.11 -4.76 14.89
N ARG A 69 -8.79 -4.80 14.69
CA ARG A 69 -7.80 -4.12 15.52
C ARG A 69 -7.82 -2.62 15.28
N ILE A 70 -7.68 -2.17 14.03
CA ILE A 70 -7.55 -0.74 13.69
C ILE A 70 -8.84 0.03 13.95
N GLU A 71 -10.02 -0.57 13.76
CA GLU A 71 -11.30 0.04 14.13
C GLU A 71 -11.39 0.35 15.63
N ARG A 72 -10.86 -0.55 16.48
CA ARG A 72 -10.80 -0.33 17.93
C ARG A 72 -9.69 0.62 18.37
N GLU A 73 -8.56 0.65 17.66
CA GLU A 73 -7.40 1.50 17.99
C GLU A 73 -7.57 2.94 17.52
N ARG A 74 -8.30 3.17 16.43
CA ARG A 74 -8.44 4.49 15.76
C ARG A 74 -9.88 5.03 15.70
N ASP A 75 -10.87 4.31 16.22
CA ASP A 75 -12.30 4.64 16.13
C ASP A 75 -12.80 4.78 14.67
N LEU A 76 -12.22 4.00 13.76
CA LEU A 76 -12.58 3.99 12.34
C LEU A 76 -13.92 3.27 12.11
N ASN A 77 -14.79 3.88 11.32
CA ASN A 77 -16.07 3.29 10.91
C ASN A 77 -16.24 3.42 9.38
N PRO A 78 -16.38 2.31 8.63
CA PRO A 78 -16.47 2.34 7.17
C PRO A 78 -17.77 2.95 6.62
N GLU A 79 -18.77 3.20 7.47
CA GLU A 79 -20.01 3.91 7.09
C GLU A 79 -19.84 5.44 7.10
N THR A 80 -18.91 5.96 7.92
CA THR A 80 -18.70 7.41 8.09
C THR A 80 -17.39 7.91 7.48
N ASP A 81 -16.36 7.06 7.47
CA ASP A 81 -15.11 7.32 6.77
C ASP A 81 -15.14 6.63 5.40
N SER A 82 -15.25 7.45 4.34
CA SER A 82 -15.34 6.94 2.97
C SER A 82 -14.03 6.37 2.44
N LEU A 83 -12.89 6.83 2.94
CA LEU A 83 -11.57 6.37 2.52
C LEU A 83 -11.27 5.00 3.15
N TYR A 84 -11.56 4.85 4.45
CA TYR A 84 -11.49 3.56 5.13
C TYR A 84 -12.54 2.57 4.60
N GLY A 85 -13.77 3.03 4.32
CA GLY A 85 -14.82 2.21 3.73
C GLY A 85 -14.54 1.76 2.30
N GLU A 86 -13.69 2.48 1.56
CA GLU A 86 -13.13 2.04 0.28
C GLU A 86 -12.09 0.94 0.50
N PHE A 87 -11.06 1.20 1.31
CA PHE A 87 -9.99 0.24 1.59
C PHE A 87 -10.50 -1.08 2.18
N LYS A 88 -11.42 -1.05 3.14
CA LYS A 88 -11.99 -2.27 3.77
C LYS A 88 -12.81 -3.11 2.78
N ARG A 89 -13.37 -2.47 1.73
CA ARG A 89 -14.17 -3.14 0.70
C ARG A 89 -13.30 -3.77 -0.38
N ASP A 90 -12.23 -3.09 -0.78
CA ASP A 90 -11.36 -3.47 -1.89
C ASP A 90 -9.91 -3.03 -1.60
N PRO A 91 -9.17 -3.77 -0.75
CA PRO A 91 -7.80 -3.43 -0.37
C PRO A 91 -6.84 -3.85 -1.50
N ASP A 92 -6.66 -2.98 -2.48
CA ASP A 92 -5.90 -3.23 -3.71
C ASP A 92 -4.40 -2.89 -3.58
N ILE A 93 -4.09 -1.80 -2.86
CA ILE A 93 -2.73 -1.27 -2.74
C ILE A 93 -2.53 -0.54 -1.41
N ILE A 94 -1.30 -0.56 -0.91
CA ILE A 94 -0.85 0.25 0.23
C ILE A 94 0.53 0.83 -0.08
N CYS A 95 0.85 2.03 0.42
CA CYS A 95 2.15 2.65 0.22
C CYS A 95 2.85 2.90 1.55
N LEU A 96 4.12 2.53 1.67
CA LEU A 96 4.90 2.71 2.91
C LEU A 96 6.19 3.50 2.63
N ALA A 97 6.75 4.11 3.67
CA ALA A 97 8.08 4.74 3.59
C ALA A 97 9.17 3.68 3.34
N ASP A 98 9.06 2.53 4.01
CA ASP A 98 9.80 1.30 3.76
C ASP A 98 8.82 0.12 3.70
N ARG A 99 8.97 -0.78 2.72
CA ARG A 99 8.14 -1.98 2.60
C ARG A 99 8.30 -2.97 3.77
N ASP A 100 9.43 -2.92 4.48
CA ASP A 100 9.74 -3.89 5.52
C ASP A 100 8.96 -3.58 6.82
N ASP A 101 8.25 -2.43 6.87
CA ASP A 101 7.27 -2.04 7.90
C ASP A 101 5.86 -2.59 7.66
N LEU A 102 5.61 -3.35 6.58
CA LEU A 102 4.30 -3.93 6.28
C LEU A 102 3.88 -4.96 7.34
N PRO A 103 2.71 -4.84 8.00
CA PRO A 103 2.27 -5.81 9.00
C PRO A 103 1.97 -7.19 8.42
N ASP A 104 2.24 -8.25 9.19
CA ASP A 104 1.96 -9.66 8.83
C ASP A 104 0.48 -9.93 8.47
N GLU A 105 -0.45 -9.07 8.91
CA GLU A 105 -1.86 -9.17 8.53
C GLU A 105 -2.15 -8.77 7.07
N PHE A 106 -1.18 -8.22 6.34
CA PHE A 106 -1.29 -7.86 4.92
C PHE A 106 -0.63 -8.94 4.06
N GLU A 107 -1.33 -9.38 3.01
CA GLU A 107 -0.86 -10.41 2.08
C GLU A 107 -0.59 -9.75 0.71
N PRO A 108 0.68 -9.44 0.37
CA PRO A 108 1.04 -8.89 -0.94
C PRO A 108 0.69 -9.85 -2.06
N THR A 109 0.23 -9.32 -3.20
CA THR A 109 -0.16 -10.18 -4.33
C THR A 109 1.00 -10.98 -4.89
N MET A 110 0.71 -12.19 -5.32
CA MET A 110 1.67 -13.06 -5.98
C MET A 110 1.92 -12.65 -7.43
N GLU A 111 0.97 -11.92 -8.04
CA GLU A 111 1.02 -11.46 -9.43
C GLU A 111 2.00 -10.29 -9.61
N PRO A 112 2.62 -10.12 -10.79
CA PRO A 112 3.43 -8.94 -11.08
C PRO A 112 2.52 -7.72 -11.29
N ALA A 113 3.01 -6.53 -10.93
CA ALA A 113 2.27 -5.30 -11.19
C ALA A 113 1.97 -5.14 -12.69
N PRO A 114 0.75 -4.69 -13.07
CA PRO A 114 0.39 -4.48 -14.47
C PRO A 114 1.25 -3.38 -15.09
N GLU A 115 1.81 -3.64 -16.27
CA GLU A 115 2.81 -2.77 -16.93
C GLU A 115 2.26 -1.36 -17.28
N THR A 116 0.94 -1.15 -17.16
CA THR A 116 0.25 0.10 -17.44
C THR A 116 0.28 1.14 -16.32
N GLU A 117 0.59 0.78 -15.07
CA GLU A 117 0.49 1.73 -13.93
C GLU A 117 1.72 2.63 -13.70
N VAL A 118 2.81 2.43 -14.45
CA VAL A 118 4.05 3.21 -14.32
C VAL A 118 4.12 4.47 -15.19
N ASN A 119 3.06 4.77 -15.96
CA ASN A 119 2.95 6.00 -16.75
C ASN A 119 2.01 7.00 -16.07
N ASP A 120 2.48 7.63 -14.99
CA ASP A 120 2.08 9.02 -14.73
C ASP A 120 2.62 9.86 -15.90
N GLY A 121 1.71 10.31 -16.77
CA GLY A 121 2.06 10.99 -18.00
C GLY A 121 2.54 12.42 -17.73
N SER A 122 3.87 12.61 -17.73
CA SER A 122 4.52 13.90 -17.94
C SER A 122 4.36 14.41 -19.37
#